data_AF-A8PSJ6-F1
#
_entry.id   AF-A8PSJ6-F1
#
_cell.length_a   1.000
_cell.length_b   1.000
_cell.length_c   1.000
_cell.angle_alpha   90.00
_cell.angle_beta   90.00
_cell.angle_gamma   90.00
#
_symmetry.space_group_name_H-M   'P 1'
#
loop_
_entity.id
_entity.type
_entity.pdbx_description
1 polymer ?
#
loop_
_entity_poly.entity_id
_entity_poly.type
_entity_poly.pdbx_seq_one_letter_code
_entity_poly.pdbx_strand_id
1 'polypeptide(L)'
;MPPKREATPAERAQQLLKRARSSPRSSGSDGGNVTSSSWDDVLVPLPRLIHALHTVAGISVVDSIGIVRVLADKKRQSIAHLRRISAPELEEIGAPCTGSTRDRVVQTLQRLAHDDTMSRGINALTDLERTSKQQRMREEQRLRRDWGDVRASEPALDEKSFAFDHVLAETALKGRRVVVNRAPVMTAWAVVVLEAMGFATNEALSLAHCYVSQTAEARARNIGIAGPKRPASEQHLMSENQPHIEFLRVRIPVFRLRNGEYRGLHAGEVMPPSRAYDYLHRSMFQMLPHVMGALTLLANSYLGPDGNADRLHAAAYELYTGFRPETHGEWGKRASLSLDTILALRATAEKEEVPQDLKREEKHGLPFLTEAECDVKRDNHIKEEDHKRPNNATQSHIMDTQFKNET
;
A
#
# COMPACT_ATOMS: atom_id res chain seq x y z
N MET A 1 -3.12 -10.21 -63.18
CA MET A 1 -3.91 -9.94 -61.97
C MET A 1 -3.27 -8.79 -61.21
N PRO A 2 -3.96 -7.66 -60.98
CA PRO A 2 -3.38 -6.57 -60.20
C PRO A 2 -3.42 -6.90 -58.70
N PRO A 3 -2.42 -6.43 -57.90
CA PRO A 3 -2.33 -6.71 -56.47
C PRO A 3 -3.44 -5.99 -55.69
N LYS A 4 -4.02 -6.68 -54.71
CA LYS A 4 -5.08 -6.14 -53.84
C LYS A 4 -4.53 -4.95 -53.05
N ARG A 5 -5.16 -3.79 -53.23
CA ARG A 5 -4.86 -2.56 -52.51
C ARG A 5 -5.16 -2.77 -51.02
N GLU A 6 -4.17 -2.56 -50.15
CA GLU A 6 -4.35 -2.68 -48.70
C GLU A 6 -5.22 -1.53 -48.18
N ALA A 7 -6.25 -1.88 -47.40
CA ALA A 7 -7.19 -0.91 -46.84
C ALA A 7 -6.50 0.05 -45.88
N THR A 8 -6.79 1.34 -46.01
CA THR A 8 -6.25 2.41 -45.17
C THR A 8 -6.74 2.28 -43.72
N PRO A 9 -6.02 2.81 -42.73
CA PRO A 9 -6.43 2.74 -41.32
C PRO A 9 -7.83 3.32 -41.06
N ALA A 10 -8.22 4.35 -41.81
CA ALA A 10 -9.54 4.95 -41.73
C ALA A 10 -10.65 3.99 -42.22
N GLU A 11 -10.40 3.24 -43.30
CA GLU A 11 -11.34 2.24 -43.81
C GLU A 11 -11.47 1.04 -42.86
N ARG A 12 -10.37 0.64 -42.21
CA ARG A 12 -10.41 -0.40 -41.16
C ARG A 12 -11.22 0.04 -39.95
N ALA A 13 -11.10 1.29 -39.52
CA ALA A 13 -11.89 1.85 -38.43
C ALA A 13 -13.39 1.89 -38.77
N GLN A 14 -13.75 2.27 -40.00
CA GLN A 14 -15.14 2.26 -40.46
C GLN A 14 -15.71 0.83 -40.57
N GLN A 15 -14.92 -0.14 -41.01
CA GLN A 15 -15.34 -1.55 -41.04
C GLN A 15 -15.59 -2.12 -39.65
N LEU A 16 -14.75 -1.78 -38.66
CA LEU A 16 -14.95 -2.18 -37.26
C LEU A 16 -16.23 -1.60 -36.66
N LEU A 17 -16.52 -0.32 -36.92
CA LEU A 17 -17.76 0.33 -36.47
C LEU A 17 -19.00 -0.28 -37.12
N LYS A 18 -18.92 -0.64 -38.41
CA LYS A 18 -20.02 -1.29 -39.13
C LYS A 18 -20.29 -2.69 -38.57
N ARG A 19 -19.24 -3.44 -38.21
CA ARG A 19 -19.33 -4.77 -37.59
C ARG A 19 -19.86 -4.72 -36.16
N ALA A 20 -19.50 -3.69 -35.40
CA ALA A 20 -20.05 -3.46 -34.06
C ALA A 20 -21.56 -3.13 -34.08
N ARG A 21 -22.02 -2.45 -35.13
CA ARG A 21 -23.45 -2.14 -35.33
C ARG A 21 -24.26 -3.32 -35.88
N SER A 22 -23.62 -4.28 -36.54
CA SER A 22 -24.29 -5.43 -37.17
C SER A 22 -24.25 -6.72 -36.33
N SER A 23 -23.69 -6.71 -35.12
CA SER A 23 -23.78 -7.89 -34.25
C SER A 23 -25.24 -8.08 -33.79
N PRO A 24 -25.85 -9.26 -34.02
CA PRO A 24 -27.21 -9.53 -33.61
C PRO A 24 -27.31 -9.57 -32.09
N ARG A 25 -28.24 -8.80 -31.53
CA ARG A 25 -28.72 -9.02 -30.16
C ARG A 25 -29.17 -10.47 -30.05
N SER A 26 -28.58 -11.21 -29.10
CA SER A 26 -28.96 -12.58 -28.78
C SER A 26 -30.46 -12.66 -28.52
N SER A 27 -31.16 -13.31 -29.45
CA SER A 27 -32.53 -13.76 -29.30
C SER A 27 -32.56 -15.01 -28.43
N GLY A 28 -33.23 -14.91 -27.30
CA GLY A 28 -33.66 -16.01 -26.44
C GLY A 28 -34.48 -15.39 -25.31
N SER A 29 -35.65 -15.86 -24.91
CA SER A 29 -36.55 -16.92 -25.38
C SER A 29 -37.88 -16.66 -24.66
N ASP A 30 -38.99 -16.92 -25.33
CA ASP A 30 -40.36 -17.04 -24.80
C ASP A 30 -40.87 -15.98 -23.82
N GLY A 31 -41.66 -15.05 -24.37
CA GLY A 31 -42.65 -14.30 -23.63
C GLY A 31 -43.80 -15.20 -23.18
N GLY A 32 -43.59 -15.91 -22.07
CA GLY A 32 -44.67 -16.28 -21.18
C GLY A 32 -45.23 -15.00 -20.57
N ASN A 33 -46.53 -14.77 -20.73
CA ASN A 33 -47.26 -13.65 -20.16
C ASN A 33 -47.19 -13.73 -18.61
N VAL A 34 -46.12 -13.19 -18.02
CA VAL A 34 -45.98 -13.06 -16.57
C VAL A 34 -46.83 -11.88 -16.14
N THR A 35 -47.94 -12.21 -15.50
CA THR A 35 -48.82 -11.29 -14.80
C THR A 35 -48.01 -10.35 -13.90
N SER A 36 -48.41 -9.07 -13.86
CA SER A 36 -47.75 -7.97 -13.13
C SER A 36 -47.55 -8.20 -11.63
N SER A 37 -48.05 -9.31 -11.09
CA SER A 37 -47.97 -9.74 -9.69
C SER A 37 -46.68 -10.48 -9.30
N SER A 38 -45.81 -10.87 -10.24
CA SER A 38 -44.61 -11.70 -9.93
C SER A 38 -43.38 -10.88 -9.49
N TRP A 39 -43.29 -9.60 -9.90
CA TRP A 39 -42.12 -8.76 -9.66
C TRP A 39 -42.12 -8.07 -8.28
N ASP A 40 -43.24 -8.13 -7.56
CA ASP A 40 -43.40 -7.43 -6.28
C ASP A 40 -42.68 -8.12 -5.10
N ASP A 41 -42.38 -9.42 -5.21
CA ASP A 41 -41.68 -10.20 -4.17
C ASP A 41 -40.15 -10.28 -4.37
N VAL A 42 -39.60 -9.56 -5.34
CA VAL A 42 -38.15 -9.52 -5.57
C VAL A 42 -37.46 -8.83 -4.39
N LEU A 43 -36.55 -9.56 -3.73
CA LEU A 43 -35.79 -9.08 -2.58
C LEU A 43 -34.56 -8.29 -3.04
N VAL A 44 -34.33 -7.13 -2.44
CA VAL A 44 -33.12 -6.34 -2.70
C VAL A 44 -31.93 -6.96 -1.94
N PRO A 45 -30.78 -7.21 -2.58
CA PRO A 45 -29.60 -7.75 -1.90
C PRO A 45 -29.11 -6.86 -0.74
N LEU A 46 -28.83 -7.46 0.42
CA LEU A 46 -28.37 -6.74 1.62
C LEU A 46 -27.14 -5.84 1.38
N PRO A 47 -26.09 -6.29 0.65
CA PRO A 47 -24.93 -5.44 0.40
C PRO A 47 -25.28 -4.15 -0.37
N ARG A 48 -26.32 -4.20 -1.23
CA ARG A 48 -26.78 -3.07 -2.03
C ARG A 48 -27.53 -2.05 -1.17
N LEU A 49 -28.34 -2.53 -0.22
CA LEU A 49 -29.01 -1.66 0.76
C LEU A 49 -27.99 -0.94 1.65
N ILE A 50 -26.99 -1.66 2.17
CA ILE A 50 -25.93 -1.08 3.01
C ILE A 50 -25.16 -0.01 2.23
N HIS A 51 -24.79 -0.33 0.98
CA HIS A 51 -24.06 0.60 0.14
C HIS A 51 -24.86 1.88 -0.14
N ALA A 52 -26.12 1.76 -0.54
CA ALA A 52 -26.99 2.90 -0.81
C ALA A 52 -27.16 3.82 0.41
N LEU A 53 -27.36 3.25 1.61
CA LEU A 53 -27.48 4.04 2.83
C LEU A 53 -26.18 4.76 3.20
N HIS A 54 -25.04 4.10 3.03
CA HIS A 54 -23.75 4.71 3.32
C HIS A 54 -23.37 5.81 2.31
N THR A 55 -23.55 5.56 1.01
CA THR A 55 -23.07 6.47 -0.04
C THR A 55 -24.06 7.59 -0.38
N VAL A 56 -25.36 7.31 -0.34
CA VAL A 56 -26.41 8.25 -0.75
C VAL A 56 -27.01 8.97 0.46
N ALA A 57 -27.39 8.22 1.51
CA ALA A 57 -27.97 8.83 2.70
C ALA A 57 -26.90 9.45 3.63
N GLY A 58 -25.61 9.16 3.39
CA GLY A 58 -24.48 9.71 4.15
C GLY A 58 -24.41 9.20 5.58
N ILE A 59 -24.90 7.97 5.80
CA ILE A 59 -24.97 7.33 7.11
C ILE A 59 -23.70 6.53 7.35
N SER A 60 -23.27 6.36 8.60
CA SER A 60 -22.12 5.51 8.91
C SER A 60 -22.35 4.07 8.44
N VAL A 61 -21.27 3.34 8.11
CA VAL A 61 -21.37 1.93 7.67
C VAL A 61 -22.02 1.08 8.77
N VAL A 62 -21.69 1.34 10.04
CA VAL A 62 -22.20 0.61 11.20
C VAL A 62 -23.71 0.80 11.35
N ASP A 63 -24.19 2.02 11.26
CA ASP A 63 -25.63 2.33 11.35
C ASP A 63 -26.39 1.80 10.14
N SER A 64 -25.78 1.85 8.94
CA SER A 64 -26.34 1.28 7.72
C SER A 64 -26.55 -0.23 7.84
N ILE A 65 -25.57 -0.95 8.41
CA ILE A 65 -25.70 -2.39 8.69
C ILE A 65 -26.81 -2.64 9.72
N GLY A 66 -26.88 -1.83 10.78
CA GLY A 66 -27.93 -1.93 11.80
C GLY A 66 -29.33 -1.79 11.22
N ILE A 67 -29.56 -0.78 10.39
CA ILE A 67 -30.85 -0.53 9.72
C ILE A 67 -31.20 -1.69 8.77
N VAL A 68 -30.25 -2.13 7.94
CA VAL A 68 -30.48 -3.21 6.96
C VAL A 68 -30.75 -4.55 7.65
N ARG A 69 -30.08 -4.84 8.77
CA ARG A 69 -30.33 -6.03 9.57
C ARG A 69 -31.76 -6.06 10.10
N VAL A 70 -32.22 -4.94 10.68
CA VAL A 70 -33.58 -4.80 11.21
C VAL A 70 -34.64 -4.97 10.11
N LEU A 71 -34.39 -4.46 8.90
CA LEU A 71 -35.26 -4.67 7.73
C LEU A 71 -35.26 -6.14 7.24
N ALA A 72 -34.10 -6.80 7.24
CA ALA A 72 -33.96 -8.20 6.85
C ALA A 72 -34.65 -9.15 7.84
N ASP A 73 -34.46 -8.91 9.15
CA ASP A 73 -35.04 -9.72 10.22
C ASP A 73 -36.58 -9.69 10.20
N LYS A 74 -37.17 -8.55 9.81
CA LYS A 74 -38.62 -8.40 9.62
C LYS A 74 -39.11 -8.77 8.21
N LYS A 75 -38.24 -9.26 7.34
CA LYS A 75 -38.52 -9.63 5.93
C LYS A 75 -39.08 -8.47 5.08
N ARG A 76 -38.71 -7.23 5.41
CA ARG A 76 -39.17 -5.99 4.79
C ARG A 76 -38.19 -5.45 3.74
N GLN A 77 -37.58 -6.36 2.97
CA GLN A 77 -36.57 -6.05 1.94
C GLN A 77 -37.08 -6.24 0.49
N SER A 78 -38.37 -6.56 0.33
CA SER A 78 -39.01 -6.63 -0.98
C SER A 78 -39.10 -5.24 -1.60
N ILE A 79 -38.94 -5.16 -2.93
CA ILE A 79 -39.05 -3.91 -3.68
C ILE A 79 -40.42 -3.26 -3.48
N ALA A 80 -41.51 -4.02 -3.55
CA ALA A 80 -42.88 -3.49 -3.37
C ALA A 80 -43.10 -2.91 -1.97
N HIS A 81 -42.37 -3.44 -0.99
CA HIS A 81 -42.36 -2.94 0.38
C HIS A 81 -41.53 -1.67 0.52
N LEU A 82 -40.30 -1.66 0.00
CA LEU A 82 -39.39 -0.51 0.05
C LEU A 82 -39.93 0.71 -0.71
N ARG A 83 -40.80 0.52 -1.72
CA ARG A 83 -41.53 1.62 -2.39
C ARG A 83 -42.50 2.36 -1.46
N ARG A 84 -43.09 1.65 -0.50
CA ARG A 84 -44.14 2.14 0.40
C ARG A 84 -43.64 2.43 1.81
N ILE A 85 -42.37 2.13 2.09
CA ILE A 85 -41.80 2.31 3.42
C ILE A 85 -41.93 3.76 3.87
N SER A 86 -42.31 3.95 5.13
CA SER A 86 -42.56 5.26 5.71
C SER A 86 -41.70 5.52 6.95
N ALA A 87 -41.56 6.79 7.32
CA ALA A 87 -40.85 7.21 8.52
C ALA A 87 -41.39 6.60 9.83
N PRO A 88 -42.71 6.57 10.12
CA PRO A 88 -43.22 5.93 11.33
C PRO A 88 -43.02 4.41 11.34
N GLU A 89 -43.05 3.77 10.17
CA GLU A 89 -42.83 2.33 10.06
C GLU A 89 -41.38 1.95 10.42
N LEU A 90 -40.37 2.72 9.99
CA LEU A 90 -38.98 2.48 10.41
C LEU A 90 -38.77 2.61 11.93
N GLU A 91 -39.56 3.46 12.59
CA GLU A 91 -39.54 3.64 14.04
C GLU A 91 -40.18 2.44 14.76
N GLU A 92 -41.31 1.94 14.25
CA GLU A 92 -41.98 0.74 14.77
C GLU A 92 -41.12 -0.53 14.64
N ILE A 93 -40.35 -0.63 13.55
CA ILE A 93 -39.43 -1.75 13.31
C ILE A 93 -38.18 -1.64 14.21
N GLY A 94 -37.94 -0.48 14.84
CA GLY A 94 -36.82 -0.25 15.75
C GLY A 94 -35.49 0.03 15.05
N ALA A 95 -35.52 0.63 13.86
CA ALA A 95 -34.30 0.99 13.13
C ALA A 95 -33.53 2.10 13.90
N PRO A 96 -32.18 2.02 14.00
CA PRO A 96 -31.36 3.01 14.71
C PRO A 96 -31.19 4.30 13.90
N CYS A 97 -32.29 4.95 13.54
CA CYS A 97 -32.31 6.21 12.80
C CYS A 97 -33.22 7.24 13.48
N THR A 98 -32.71 8.46 13.67
CA THR A 98 -33.43 9.55 14.36
C THR A 98 -33.69 10.73 13.42
N GLY A 99 -34.82 11.42 13.63
CA GLY A 99 -35.13 12.72 13.01
C GLY A 99 -34.86 12.79 11.50
N SER A 100 -34.05 13.77 11.08
CA SER A 100 -33.73 14.04 9.66
C SER A 100 -32.94 12.91 8.97
N THR A 101 -32.27 12.03 9.73
CA THR A 101 -31.60 10.85 9.16
C THR A 101 -32.63 9.82 8.71
N ARG A 102 -33.73 9.66 9.44
CA ARG A 102 -34.84 8.77 9.07
C ARG A 102 -35.48 9.18 7.75
N ASP A 103 -35.75 10.46 7.54
CA ASP A 103 -36.34 10.94 6.29
C ASP A 103 -35.42 10.71 5.09
N ARG A 104 -34.10 10.84 5.29
CA ARG A 104 -33.09 10.52 4.26
C ARG A 104 -33.03 9.02 3.96
N VAL A 105 -33.13 8.16 4.97
CA VAL A 105 -33.22 6.69 4.80
C VAL A 105 -34.45 6.33 3.97
N VAL A 106 -35.64 6.83 4.35
CA VAL A 106 -36.90 6.59 3.64
C VAL A 106 -36.79 7.01 2.17
N GLN A 107 -36.33 8.24 1.92
CA GLN A 107 -36.16 8.74 0.56
C GLN A 107 -35.17 7.90 -0.25
N THR A 108 -34.09 7.43 0.36
CA THR A 108 -33.07 6.61 -0.32
C THR A 108 -33.61 5.21 -0.66
N LEU A 109 -34.35 4.58 0.27
CA LEU A 109 -34.95 3.26 0.07
C LEU A 109 -36.08 3.30 -0.97
N GLN A 110 -36.95 4.31 -0.90
CA GLN A 110 -38.00 4.51 -1.91
C GLN A 110 -37.38 4.72 -3.28
N ARG A 111 -36.37 5.59 -3.42
CA ARG A 111 -35.70 5.83 -4.72
C ARG A 111 -35.02 4.57 -5.25
N LEU A 112 -34.34 3.82 -4.39
CA LEU A 112 -33.70 2.55 -4.77
C LEU A 112 -34.73 1.56 -5.32
N ALA A 113 -35.95 1.54 -4.77
CA ALA A 113 -37.02 0.64 -5.20
C ALA A 113 -37.75 1.11 -6.47
N HIS A 114 -37.61 2.37 -6.87
CA HIS A 114 -38.14 2.92 -8.14
C HIS A 114 -37.14 2.84 -9.30
N ASP A 115 -35.87 2.49 -9.03
CA ASP A 115 -34.85 2.33 -10.07
C ASP A 115 -35.01 0.98 -10.79
N ASP A 116 -35.46 1.01 -12.04
CA ASP A 116 -35.78 -0.16 -12.89
C ASP A 116 -34.53 -0.93 -13.35
N THR A 117 -33.34 -0.50 -12.94
CA THR A 117 -32.04 -1.05 -13.34
C THR A 117 -31.60 -2.30 -12.55
N MET A 118 -32.54 -3.01 -11.92
CA MET A 118 -32.27 -4.15 -11.03
C MET A 118 -31.72 -5.41 -11.72
N SER A 119 -31.78 -5.51 -13.05
CA SER A 119 -31.17 -6.63 -13.79
C SER A 119 -29.65 -6.48 -14.05
N ARG A 120 -29.00 -5.38 -13.63
CA ARG A 120 -27.58 -5.14 -13.94
C ARG A 120 -26.60 -5.53 -12.83
N GLY A 121 -26.91 -6.56 -12.04
CA GLY A 121 -25.93 -7.20 -11.15
C GLY A 121 -25.41 -6.34 -9.99
N ILE A 122 -24.71 -7.00 -9.06
CA ILE A 122 -24.28 -6.46 -7.76
C ILE A 122 -23.33 -5.25 -7.89
N ASN A 123 -22.63 -5.12 -9.03
CA ASN A 123 -21.59 -4.11 -9.27
C ASN A 123 -22.01 -2.94 -10.19
N ALA A 124 -23.27 -2.88 -10.65
CA ALA A 124 -23.70 -1.74 -11.45
C ALA A 124 -24.07 -0.55 -10.57
N LEU A 125 -23.35 0.55 -10.78
CA LEU A 125 -23.65 1.86 -10.21
C LEU A 125 -25.08 2.27 -10.61
N THR A 126 -25.91 2.57 -9.62
CA THR A 126 -27.23 3.19 -9.75
C THR A 126 -27.12 4.51 -10.52
N ASP A 127 -28.20 4.95 -11.15
CA ASP A 127 -28.18 6.23 -11.88
C ASP A 127 -27.91 7.42 -10.92
N LEU A 128 -28.20 7.25 -9.63
CA LEU A 128 -27.85 8.20 -8.58
C LEU A 128 -26.35 8.22 -8.25
N GLU A 129 -25.69 7.07 -8.23
CA GLU A 129 -24.23 7.01 -8.08
C GLU A 129 -23.52 7.57 -9.30
N ARG A 130 -24.09 7.38 -10.50
CA ARG A 130 -23.57 8.03 -11.72
C ARG A 130 -23.71 9.54 -11.64
N THR A 131 -24.88 10.06 -11.27
CA THR A 131 -25.11 11.51 -11.17
C THR A 131 -24.31 12.15 -10.05
N SER A 132 -24.21 11.50 -8.88
CA SER A 132 -23.36 11.95 -7.76
C SER A 132 -21.88 11.92 -8.14
N LYS A 133 -21.40 10.85 -8.79
CA LYS A 133 -20.03 10.78 -9.31
C LYS A 133 -19.78 11.84 -10.37
N GLN A 134 -20.75 12.11 -11.24
CA GLN A 134 -20.66 13.11 -12.30
C GLN A 134 -20.71 14.54 -11.73
N GLN A 135 -21.44 14.76 -10.64
CA GLN A 135 -21.48 16.02 -9.91
C GLN A 135 -20.18 16.25 -9.15
N ARG A 136 -19.63 15.23 -8.48
CA ARG A 136 -18.28 15.28 -7.89
C ARG A 136 -17.21 15.55 -8.95
N MET A 137 -17.29 14.91 -10.11
CA MET A 137 -16.40 15.18 -11.24
C MET A 137 -16.52 16.63 -11.73
N ARG A 138 -17.74 17.18 -11.80
CA ARG A 138 -17.97 18.59 -12.19
C ARG A 138 -17.48 19.56 -11.12
N GLU A 139 -17.66 19.26 -9.84
CA GLU A 139 -17.13 20.04 -8.72
C GLU A 139 -15.61 19.97 -8.70
N GLU A 140 -15.00 18.81 -8.90
CA GLU A 140 -13.56 18.63 -9.02
C GLU A 140 -13.02 19.42 -10.21
N GLN A 141 -13.72 19.40 -11.37
CA GLN A 141 -13.37 20.24 -12.52
C GLN A 141 -13.52 21.74 -12.24
N ARG A 142 -14.55 22.15 -11.49
CA ARG A 142 -14.72 23.55 -11.06
C ARG A 142 -13.61 23.96 -10.10
N LEU A 143 -13.30 23.14 -9.09
CA LEU A 143 -12.18 23.34 -8.16
C LEU A 143 -10.85 23.42 -8.91
N ARG A 144 -10.62 22.57 -9.92
CA ARG A 144 -9.44 22.64 -10.80
C ARG A 144 -9.37 23.95 -11.58
N ARG A 145 -10.51 24.50 -11.99
CA ARG A 145 -10.58 25.78 -12.72
C ARG A 145 -10.41 27.00 -11.80
N ASP A 146 -10.99 26.94 -10.61
CA ASP A 146 -11.02 28.06 -9.67
C ASP A 146 -9.75 28.15 -8.81
N TRP A 147 -9.11 27.02 -8.50
CA TRP A 147 -7.90 26.94 -7.66
C TRP A 147 -6.63 26.51 -8.41
N GLY A 148 -6.73 26.23 -9.71
CA GLY A 148 -5.62 25.71 -10.49
C GLY A 148 -5.32 24.25 -10.17
N ASP A 149 -5.02 23.46 -11.21
CA ASP A 149 -4.63 22.07 -11.03
C ASP A 149 -3.14 21.99 -10.68
N VAL A 150 -2.80 21.87 -9.39
CA VAL A 150 -1.42 21.63 -8.93
C VAL A 150 -0.83 20.34 -9.55
N ARG A 151 -1.67 19.46 -10.14
CA ARG A 151 -1.25 18.24 -10.83
C ARG A 151 -1.32 18.30 -12.36
N ALA A 152 -2.07 19.20 -12.98
CA ALA A 152 -2.16 19.32 -14.46
C ALA A 152 -1.43 20.54 -15.03
N SER A 153 -0.91 21.43 -14.20
CA SER A 153 0.26 22.25 -14.58
C SER A 153 1.54 21.46 -14.32
N GLU A 154 1.64 20.25 -14.87
CA GLU A 154 2.93 19.67 -15.20
C GLU A 154 3.15 20.05 -16.67
N PRO A 155 3.81 21.20 -16.96
CA PRO A 155 4.36 21.37 -18.30
C PRO A 155 5.23 20.15 -18.61
N ALA A 156 5.18 19.71 -19.85
CA ALA A 156 5.96 18.59 -20.34
C ALA A 156 7.44 18.76 -19.92
N LEU A 157 7.90 17.88 -19.02
CA LEU A 157 9.27 17.38 -18.88
C LEU A 157 10.44 18.36 -19.16
N ASP A 158 10.36 19.60 -18.70
CA ASP A 158 11.52 20.47 -18.59
C ASP A 158 11.94 20.48 -17.12
N GLU A 159 12.99 19.70 -16.83
CA GLU A 159 13.95 19.90 -15.73
C GLU A 159 13.38 20.53 -14.45
N LYS A 160 12.49 19.83 -13.73
CA LYS A 160 12.41 20.07 -12.29
C LYS A 160 13.78 19.72 -11.72
N SER A 161 14.56 20.74 -11.38
CA SER A 161 15.78 20.58 -10.58
C SER A 161 15.35 19.92 -9.27
N PHE A 162 15.53 18.59 -9.16
CA PHE A 162 15.24 17.82 -7.95
C PHE A 162 16.35 18.01 -6.91
N ALA A 163 16.80 19.26 -6.75
CA ALA A 163 17.80 19.62 -5.77
C ALA A 163 17.20 19.62 -4.36
N PHE A 164 18.02 19.18 -3.40
CA PHE A 164 17.67 19.15 -1.98
C PHE A 164 18.38 20.25 -1.16
N ASP A 165 19.13 21.13 -1.81
CA ASP A 165 19.87 22.25 -1.21
C ASP A 165 20.69 21.86 0.03
N HIS A 166 21.63 20.91 -0.15
CA HIS A 166 22.34 20.25 0.95
C HIS A 166 23.02 21.26 1.89
N VAL A 167 22.67 21.21 3.18
CA VAL A 167 23.35 22.02 4.20
C VAL A 167 24.61 21.27 4.64
N LEU A 168 25.77 21.67 4.12
CA LEU A 168 27.06 21.03 4.43
C LEU A 168 27.79 21.65 5.63
N ALA A 169 27.29 22.77 6.18
CA ALA A 169 27.89 23.43 7.33
C ALA A 169 27.69 22.57 8.60
N GLU A 170 28.76 21.98 9.13
CA GLU A 170 28.68 21.08 10.29
C GLU A 170 28.05 21.74 11.53
N THR A 171 28.32 23.03 11.75
CA THR A 171 27.73 23.80 12.86
C THR A 171 26.22 23.92 12.75
N ALA A 172 25.68 23.94 11.52
CA ALA A 172 24.26 23.95 11.27
C ALA A 172 23.63 22.56 11.42
N LEU A 173 24.40 21.48 11.35
CA LEU A 173 23.90 20.10 11.46
C LEU A 173 23.92 19.58 12.90
N LYS A 174 24.93 19.97 13.70
CA LYS A 174 25.14 19.49 15.07
C LYS A 174 23.94 19.74 15.98
N GLY A 175 23.59 18.75 16.79
CA GLY A 175 22.50 18.80 17.76
C GLY A 175 21.09 18.71 17.18
N ARG A 176 20.93 18.66 15.85
CA ARG A 176 19.60 18.55 15.22
C ARG A 176 19.10 17.13 15.18
N ARG A 177 17.77 16.98 15.33
CA ARG A 177 17.06 15.71 15.25
C ARG A 177 15.76 15.85 14.47
N VAL A 178 15.30 14.76 13.86
CA VAL A 178 14.02 14.70 13.12
C VAL A 178 13.27 13.41 13.45
N VAL A 179 11.95 13.48 13.63
CA VAL A 179 11.12 12.29 13.90
C VAL A 179 10.55 11.75 12.60
N VAL A 180 11.05 10.60 12.15
CA VAL A 180 10.76 10.04 10.83
C VAL A 180 10.67 8.51 10.87
N ASN A 181 10.00 7.92 9.88
CA ASN A 181 10.00 6.46 9.67
C ASN A 181 11.35 6.03 9.06
N ARG A 182 11.70 4.74 9.18
CA ARG A 182 12.87 4.13 8.55
C ARG A 182 12.85 4.20 7.02
N ALA A 183 11.69 4.04 6.40
CA ALA A 183 11.59 4.00 4.93
C ALA A 183 12.07 5.31 4.25
N PRO A 184 11.61 6.52 4.65
CA PRO A 184 12.16 7.77 4.11
C PRO A 184 13.66 7.94 4.34
N VAL A 185 14.18 7.46 5.48
CA VAL A 185 15.62 7.53 5.79
C VAL A 185 16.41 6.62 4.85
N MET A 186 15.93 5.40 4.61
CA MET A 186 16.55 4.50 3.63
C MET A 186 16.46 5.08 2.21
N THR A 187 15.34 5.71 1.84
CA THR A 187 15.22 6.36 0.53
C THR A 187 16.24 7.49 0.37
N ALA A 188 16.37 8.37 1.37
CA ALA A 188 17.35 9.46 1.34
C ALA A 188 18.79 8.92 1.25
N TRP A 189 19.12 7.91 2.05
CA TRP A 189 20.44 7.29 2.02
C TRP A 189 20.74 6.62 0.68
N ALA A 190 19.77 5.89 0.12
CA ALA A 190 19.93 5.25 -1.17
C ALA A 190 20.19 6.27 -2.30
N VAL A 191 19.51 7.42 -2.28
CA VAL A 191 19.77 8.51 -3.24
C VAL A 191 21.23 8.98 -3.15
N VAL A 192 21.71 9.28 -1.94
CA VAL A 192 23.10 9.75 -1.75
C VAL A 192 24.13 8.72 -2.21
N VAL A 193 23.92 7.43 -1.88
CA VAL A 193 24.86 6.37 -2.31
C VAL A 193 24.83 6.18 -3.83
N LEU A 194 23.65 6.24 -4.46
CA LEU A 194 23.54 6.13 -5.92
C LEU A 194 24.18 7.33 -6.64
N GLU A 195 24.00 8.54 -6.12
CA GLU A 195 24.69 9.73 -6.66
C GLU A 195 26.21 9.60 -6.51
N ALA A 196 26.69 9.10 -5.37
CA ALA A 196 28.11 8.81 -5.16
C ALA A 196 28.66 7.74 -6.12
N MET A 197 27.82 6.77 -6.53
CA MET A 197 28.17 5.78 -7.56
C MET A 197 28.15 6.36 -8.99
N GLY A 198 27.82 7.64 -9.17
CA GLY A 198 27.86 8.34 -10.45
C GLY A 198 26.53 8.41 -11.21
N PHE A 199 25.42 7.97 -10.60
CA PHE A 199 24.09 8.14 -11.20
C PHE A 199 23.63 9.61 -11.09
N ALA A 200 22.94 10.11 -12.11
CA ALA A 200 22.34 11.45 -12.02
C ALA A 200 21.22 11.47 -10.97
N THR A 201 20.96 12.62 -10.33
CA THR A 201 19.92 12.77 -9.29
C THR A 201 18.56 12.19 -9.71
N ASN A 202 18.18 12.42 -10.96
CA ASN A 202 16.98 11.86 -11.59
C ASN A 202 16.93 10.33 -11.53
N GLU A 203 18.04 9.69 -11.89
CA GLU A 203 18.19 8.24 -11.94
C GLU A 203 18.23 7.69 -10.51
N ALA A 204 19.05 8.30 -9.65
CA ALA A 204 19.19 7.95 -8.24
C ALA A 204 17.84 7.96 -7.50
N LEU A 205 17.01 8.99 -7.70
CA LEU A 205 15.67 9.08 -7.11
C LEU A 205 14.74 7.95 -7.57
N SER A 206 14.76 7.64 -8.86
CA SER A 206 13.95 6.56 -9.44
C SER A 206 14.37 5.19 -8.88
N LEU A 207 15.67 4.92 -8.88
CA LEU A 207 16.26 3.66 -8.42
C LEU A 207 16.09 3.47 -6.91
N ALA A 208 16.31 4.51 -6.10
CA ALA A 208 16.09 4.48 -4.66
C ALA A 208 14.64 4.15 -4.31
N HIS A 209 13.67 4.68 -5.07
CA HIS A 209 12.27 4.34 -4.85
C HIS A 209 11.97 2.88 -5.12
N CYS A 210 12.49 2.32 -6.23
CA CYS A 210 12.35 0.91 -6.56
C CYS A 210 12.94 0.03 -5.46
N TYR A 211 14.17 0.33 -5.01
CA TYR A 211 14.84 -0.41 -3.95
C TYR A 211 14.00 -0.47 -2.67
N VAL A 212 13.57 0.69 -2.18
CA VAL A 212 12.81 0.76 -0.91
C VAL A 212 11.44 0.12 -1.06
N SER A 213 10.78 0.27 -2.20
CA SER A 213 9.48 -0.36 -2.46
C SER A 213 9.61 -1.89 -2.49
N GLN A 214 10.61 -2.42 -3.19
CA GLN A 214 10.85 -3.86 -3.31
C GLN A 214 11.22 -4.50 -1.96
N THR A 215 12.11 -3.85 -1.20
CA THR A 215 12.53 -4.33 0.14
C THR A 215 11.40 -4.19 1.17
N ALA A 216 10.59 -3.14 1.10
CA ALA A 216 9.40 -2.99 1.94
C ALA A 216 8.34 -4.05 1.63
N GLU A 217 8.07 -4.33 0.36
CA GLU A 217 7.16 -5.42 -0.03
C GLU A 217 7.68 -6.79 0.43
N ALA A 218 8.99 -7.05 0.31
CA ALA A 218 9.61 -8.27 0.81
C ALA A 218 9.43 -8.42 2.33
N ARG A 219 9.70 -7.35 3.09
CA ARG A 219 9.52 -7.36 4.54
C ARG A 219 8.04 -7.48 4.94
N ALA A 220 7.12 -6.82 4.24
CA ALA A 220 5.70 -6.94 4.51
C ALA A 220 5.18 -8.37 4.27
N ARG A 221 5.71 -9.08 3.27
CA ARG A 221 5.44 -10.51 3.06
C ARG A 221 6.00 -11.36 4.19
N ASN A 222 7.22 -11.11 4.62
CA ASN A 222 7.86 -11.88 5.70
C ASN A 222 7.16 -11.70 7.06
N ILE A 223 6.60 -10.51 7.33
CA ILE A 223 5.83 -10.25 8.57
C ILE A 223 4.37 -10.73 8.43
N GLY A 224 3.91 -11.11 7.23
CA GLY A 224 2.54 -11.56 6.99
C GLY A 224 1.49 -10.43 6.97
N ILE A 225 1.92 -9.17 6.86
CA ILE A 225 1.03 -8.00 6.74
C ILE A 225 0.57 -7.79 5.29
N ALA A 226 1.35 -8.29 4.32
CA ALA A 226 0.99 -8.19 2.93
C ALA A 226 -0.35 -8.90 2.64
N GLY A 227 -1.22 -8.24 1.89
CA GLY A 227 -2.47 -8.82 1.40
C GLY A 227 -2.26 -10.06 0.52
N PRO A 228 -3.33 -10.66 -0.02
CA PRO A 228 -3.22 -11.90 -0.80
C PRO A 228 -2.14 -11.78 -1.88
N LYS A 229 -1.32 -12.83 -1.98
CA LYS A 229 -0.18 -12.93 -2.89
C LYS A 229 -0.66 -12.54 -4.29
N ARG A 230 -0.09 -11.49 -4.89
CA ARG A 230 -0.40 -11.14 -6.29
C ARG A 230 -0.21 -12.41 -7.13
N PRO A 231 -1.13 -12.73 -8.05
CA PRO A 231 -1.03 -13.93 -8.87
C PRO A 231 0.34 -13.99 -9.55
N ALA A 232 0.87 -15.18 -9.79
CA ALA A 232 2.20 -15.36 -10.38
C ALA A 232 2.36 -14.65 -11.74
N SER A 233 1.25 -14.35 -12.43
CA SER A 233 1.18 -13.55 -13.64
C SER A 233 1.46 -12.04 -13.44
N GLU A 234 1.25 -11.51 -12.24
CA GLU A 234 1.54 -10.12 -11.84
C GLU A 234 2.84 -9.99 -11.04
N GLN A 235 3.38 -11.11 -10.57
CA GLN A 235 4.75 -11.18 -10.10
C GLN A 235 5.63 -11.13 -11.34
N HIS A 236 6.02 -9.92 -11.74
CA HIS A 236 7.03 -9.72 -12.78
C HIS A 236 8.35 -10.34 -12.31
N LEU A 237 8.49 -11.64 -12.52
CA LEU A 237 9.76 -12.35 -12.52
C LEU A 237 10.59 -11.65 -13.58
N MET A 238 11.69 -11.04 -13.14
CA MET A 238 12.64 -10.40 -14.03
C MET A 238 13.02 -11.43 -15.10
N SER A 239 12.81 -11.08 -16.37
CA SER A 239 13.34 -11.91 -17.45
C SER A 239 14.86 -11.92 -17.30
N GLU A 240 15.48 -13.07 -17.57
CA GLU A 240 16.94 -13.26 -17.46
C GLU A 240 17.73 -12.22 -18.28
N ASN A 241 17.12 -11.67 -19.33
CA ASN A 241 17.72 -10.67 -20.22
C ASN A 241 17.36 -9.21 -19.85
N GLN A 242 16.68 -8.96 -18.73
CA GLN A 242 16.33 -7.59 -18.33
C GLN A 242 17.56 -6.87 -17.75
N PRO A 243 17.91 -5.68 -18.25
CA PRO A 243 18.99 -4.90 -17.65
C PRO A 243 18.63 -4.56 -16.20
N HIS A 244 19.58 -4.77 -15.31
CA HIS A 244 19.42 -4.54 -13.88
C HIS A 244 20.71 -3.98 -13.30
N ILE A 245 20.58 -3.28 -12.19
CA ILE A 245 21.71 -2.88 -11.34
C ILE A 245 21.66 -3.67 -10.05
N GLU A 246 22.83 -3.95 -9.48
CA GLU A 246 22.92 -4.51 -8.13
C GLU A 246 23.17 -3.39 -7.13
N PHE A 247 22.20 -3.17 -6.24
CA PHE A 247 22.27 -2.13 -5.22
C PHE A 247 21.95 -2.72 -3.86
N LEU A 248 22.88 -2.60 -2.90
CA LEU A 248 22.77 -3.17 -1.56
C LEU A 248 22.34 -4.65 -1.58
N ARG A 249 22.96 -5.45 -2.46
CA ARG A 249 22.68 -6.88 -2.71
C ARG A 249 21.28 -7.19 -3.24
N VAL A 250 20.57 -6.18 -3.76
CA VAL A 250 19.26 -6.34 -4.39
C VAL A 250 19.37 -5.96 -5.86
N ARG A 251 18.84 -6.81 -6.75
CA ARG A 251 18.77 -6.53 -8.19
C ARG A 251 17.56 -5.66 -8.49
N ILE A 252 17.82 -4.46 -8.99
CA ILE A 252 16.80 -3.49 -9.38
C ILE A 252 16.70 -3.47 -10.91
N PRO A 253 15.51 -3.76 -11.49
CA PRO A 253 15.32 -3.60 -12.93
C PRO A 253 15.46 -2.15 -13.34
N VAL A 254 16.13 -1.93 -14.46
CA VAL A 254 16.25 -0.61 -15.06
C VAL A 254 15.67 -0.59 -16.46
N PHE A 255 15.28 0.60 -16.90
CA PHE A 255 14.82 0.89 -18.24
C PHE A 255 15.53 2.14 -18.75
N ARG A 256 16.18 2.04 -19.90
CA ARG A 256 16.86 3.18 -20.54
C ARG A 256 15.88 3.97 -21.38
N LEU A 257 15.72 5.25 -21.07
CA LEU A 257 14.86 6.17 -21.82
C LEU A 257 15.51 6.56 -23.14
N ARG A 258 14.70 7.14 -24.03
CA ARG A 258 15.18 7.67 -25.33
C ARG A 258 16.20 8.81 -25.18
N ASN A 259 16.15 9.54 -24.06
CA ASN A 259 17.12 10.59 -23.72
C ASN A 259 18.47 10.04 -23.21
N GLY A 260 18.57 8.73 -23.00
CA GLY A 260 19.79 8.07 -22.51
C GLY A 260 19.82 7.83 -21.00
N GLU A 261 18.93 8.44 -20.21
CA GLU A 261 18.83 8.26 -18.76
C GLU A 261 18.28 6.88 -18.39
N TYR A 262 18.67 6.37 -17.23
CA TYR A 262 18.14 5.15 -16.63
C TYR A 262 17.04 5.43 -15.59
N ARG A 263 15.97 4.65 -15.63
CA ARG A 263 14.90 4.67 -14.61
C ARG A 263 14.68 3.29 -14.05
N GLY A 264 14.36 3.22 -12.76
CA GLY A 264 13.96 1.98 -12.12
C GLY A 264 12.58 1.54 -12.60
N LEU A 265 12.39 0.22 -12.71
CA LEU A 265 11.08 -0.38 -12.91
C LEU A 265 10.59 -0.96 -11.59
N HIS A 266 9.32 -0.72 -11.24
CA HIS A 266 8.68 -1.41 -10.12
C HIS A 266 7.30 -1.88 -10.56
N ALA A 267 6.97 -3.15 -10.32
CA ALA A 267 5.69 -3.74 -10.70
C ALA A 267 5.27 -3.50 -12.18
N GLY A 268 6.23 -3.38 -13.10
CA GLY A 268 5.97 -3.13 -14.53
C GLY A 268 5.81 -1.66 -14.92
N GLU A 269 5.85 -0.74 -13.96
CA GLU A 269 5.79 0.69 -14.19
C GLU A 269 7.18 1.34 -14.10
N VAL A 270 7.47 2.28 -15.00
CA VAL A 270 8.68 3.11 -14.94
C VAL A 270 8.50 4.13 -13.83
N MET A 271 9.42 4.15 -12.87
CA MET A 271 9.31 5.01 -11.71
C MET A 271 9.79 6.44 -11.99
N PRO A 272 8.92 7.47 -11.89
CA PRO A 272 9.34 8.85 -12.05
C PRO A 272 10.11 9.36 -10.80
N PRO A 273 11.06 10.29 -10.97
CA PRO A 273 11.89 10.81 -9.88
C PRO A 273 11.07 11.61 -8.86
N SER A 274 10.00 12.26 -9.32
CA SER A 274 9.08 13.05 -8.49
C SER A 274 8.44 12.23 -7.36
N ARG A 275 8.20 10.92 -7.56
CA ARG A 275 7.64 10.05 -6.50
C ARG A 275 8.53 10.00 -5.27
N ALA A 276 9.85 9.81 -5.47
CA ALA A 276 10.81 9.77 -4.37
C ALA A 276 11.04 11.15 -3.77
N TYR A 277 11.22 12.15 -4.62
CA TYR A 277 11.44 13.53 -4.21
C TYR A 277 10.30 14.05 -3.33
N ASP A 278 9.06 13.95 -3.80
CA ASP A 278 7.89 14.38 -3.04
C ASP A 278 7.74 13.58 -1.74
N TYR A 279 8.08 12.29 -1.77
CA TYR A 279 8.00 11.44 -0.58
C TYR A 279 8.96 11.92 0.51
N LEU A 280 10.20 12.26 0.14
CA LEU A 280 11.19 12.82 1.05
C LEU A 280 10.75 14.19 1.57
N HIS A 281 10.27 15.08 0.70
CA HIS A 281 9.77 16.39 1.08
C HIS A 281 8.61 16.32 2.07
N ARG A 282 7.63 15.42 1.84
CA ARG A 282 6.52 15.22 2.79
C ARG A 282 6.98 14.60 4.12
N SER A 283 8.03 13.78 4.10
CA SER A 283 8.45 13.02 5.28
C SER A 283 9.33 13.81 6.25
N MET A 284 10.22 14.66 5.72
CA MET A 284 11.21 15.40 6.53
C MET A 284 11.02 16.92 6.46
N PHE A 285 10.30 17.44 5.47
CA PHE A 285 9.98 18.85 5.31
C PHE A 285 11.22 19.76 5.47
N GLN A 286 11.18 20.71 6.41
CA GLN A 286 12.29 21.66 6.69
C GLN A 286 13.61 20.98 7.10
N MET A 287 13.56 19.74 7.60
CA MET A 287 14.76 19.02 8.00
C MET A 287 15.44 18.29 6.83
N LEU A 288 14.79 18.18 5.67
CA LEU A 288 15.31 17.44 4.53
C LEU A 288 16.69 17.94 4.06
N PRO A 289 16.94 19.26 3.88
CA PRO A 289 18.25 19.76 3.47
C PRO A 289 19.39 19.42 4.45
N HIS A 290 19.07 19.37 5.74
CA HIS A 290 20.01 19.04 6.81
C HIS A 290 20.30 17.54 6.87
N VAL A 291 19.27 16.70 6.69
CA VAL A 291 19.44 15.24 6.62
C VAL A 291 20.26 14.86 5.39
N MET A 292 19.90 15.39 4.21
CA MET A 292 20.67 15.14 2.98
C MET A 292 22.11 15.61 3.13
N GLY A 293 22.35 16.81 3.69
CA GLY A 293 23.70 17.31 3.95
C GLY A 293 24.52 16.41 4.89
N ALA A 294 23.95 15.93 5.99
CA ALA A 294 24.62 15.01 6.90
C ALA A 294 24.95 13.66 6.24
N LEU A 295 24.02 13.11 5.46
CA LEU A 295 24.23 11.88 4.70
C LEU A 295 25.29 12.05 3.60
N THR A 296 25.32 13.18 2.90
CA THR A 296 26.36 13.50 1.91
C THR A 296 27.74 13.61 2.56
N LEU A 297 27.86 14.26 3.73
CA LEU A 297 29.12 14.30 4.48
C LEU A 297 29.56 12.91 4.94
N LEU A 298 28.62 12.05 5.31
CA LEU A 298 28.91 10.64 5.63
C LEU A 298 29.44 9.90 4.40
N ALA A 299 28.72 9.95 3.28
CA ALA A 299 29.10 9.29 2.05
C ALA A 299 30.48 9.75 1.53
N ASN A 300 30.73 11.06 1.55
CA ASN A 300 32.00 11.64 1.10
C ASN A 300 33.20 11.16 1.91
N SER A 301 33.02 10.81 3.19
CA SER A 301 34.12 10.26 4.01
C SER A 301 34.56 8.85 3.59
N TYR A 302 33.74 8.14 2.80
CA TYR A 302 34.02 6.79 2.32
C TYR A 302 34.43 6.75 0.83
N LEU A 303 34.49 7.90 0.16
CA LEU A 303 34.96 7.99 -1.23
C LEU A 303 36.47 7.78 -1.31
N GLY A 304 36.91 7.02 -2.30
CA GLY A 304 38.33 6.84 -2.60
C GLY A 304 38.97 8.09 -3.22
N PRO A 305 40.30 8.11 -3.40
CA PRO A 305 41.04 9.24 -3.98
C PRO A 305 40.53 9.68 -5.35
N ASP A 306 40.05 8.74 -6.15
CA ASP A 306 39.53 8.97 -7.50
C ASP A 306 38.01 9.21 -7.55
N GLY A 307 37.36 9.39 -6.39
CA GLY A 307 35.91 9.45 -6.28
C GLY A 307 35.22 8.09 -6.38
N ASN A 308 35.97 6.99 -6.23
CA ASN A 308 35.41 5.64 -6.26
C ASN A 308 34.49 5.40 -5.04
N ALA A 309 33.26 4.95 -5.30
CA ALA A 309 32.24 4.64 -4.29
C ALA A 309 32.14 3.16 -3.91
N ASP A 310 33.03 2.28 -4.37
CA ASP A 310 32.99 0.84 -4.04
C ASP A 310 33.00 0.57 -2.53
N ARG A 311 33.89 1.26 -1.79
CA ARG A 311 33.98 1.15 -0.33
C ARG A 311 32.70 1.63 0.35
N LEU A 312 32.13 2.73 -0.15
CA LEU A 312 30.85 3.26 0.34
C LEU A 312 29.72 2.27 0.09
N HIS A 313 29.60 1.72 -1.13
CA HIS A 313 28.54 0.79 -1.50
C HIS A 313 28.60 -0.51 -0.69
N ALA A 314 29.81 -1.05 -0.48
CA ALA A 314 30.02 -2.23 0.35
C ALA A 314 29.59 -2.01 1.82
N ALA A 315 29.92 -0.85 2.39
CA ALA A 315 29.59 -0.50 3.77
C ALA A 315 28.19 0.13 3.95
N ALA A 316 27.50 0.49 2.86
CA ALA A 316 26.33 1.37 2.92
C ALA A 316 25.17 0.82 3.76
N TYR A 317 24.92 -0.50 3.73
CA TYR A 317 23.87 -1.10 4.55
C TYR A 317 24.24 -1.11 6.04
N GLU A 318 25.49 -1.39 6.37
CA GLU A 318 26.01 -1.37 7.75
C GLU A 318 26.02 0.04 8.33
N LEU A 319 26.36 1.04 7.52
CA LEU A 319 26.24 2.45 7.91
C LEU A 319 24.79 2.81 8.22
N TYR A 320 23.86 2.41 7.35
CA TYR A 320 22.44 2.63 7.58
C TYR A 320 21.93 1.98 8.88
N THR A 321 22.37 0.77 9.21
CA THR A 321 21.96 0.15 10.49
C THR A 321 22.48 0.90 11.70
N GLY A 322 23.62 1.59 11.58
CA GLY A 322 24.20 2.42 12.64
C GLY A 322 23.44 3.72 12.94
N PHE A 323 22.81 4.36 11.96
CA PHE A 323 22.09 5.63 12.18
C PHE A 323 20.57 5.56 12.02
N ARG A 324 20.01 4.45 11.52
CA ARG A 324 18.56 4.33 11.29
C ARG A 324 17.76 4.61 12.57
N PRO A 325 16.55 5.20 12.48
CA PRO A 325 15.70 5.38 13.64
C PRO A 325 15.37 4.05 14.35
N GLU A 326 15.49 3.99 15.67
CA GLU A 326 15.13 2.82 16.48
C GLU A 326 13.62 2.71 16.65
N THR A 327 13.01 1.64 16.13
CA THR A 327 11.56 1.42 16.17
C THR A 327 11.15 0.17 16.94
N HIS A 328 12.09 -0.47 17.67
CA HIS A 328 11.86 -1.75 18.37
C HIS A 328 11.17 -2.83 17.52
N GLY A 329 11.45 -2.87 16.22
CA GLY A 329 10.88 -3.85 15.29
C GLY A 329 9.49 -3.51 14.76
N GLU A 330 8.80 -2.52 15.32
CA GLU A 330 7.46 -2.14 14.89
C GLU A 330 7.46 -1.58 13.45
N TRP A 331 6.48 -2.06 12.66
CA TRP A 331 6.30 -1.62 11.29
C TRP A 331 5.67 -0.22 11.24
N GLY A 332 6.24 0.67 10.43
CA GLY A 332 5.69 2.01 10.18
C GLY A 332 5.85 3.04 11.31
N LYS A 333 6.39 2.64 12.47
CA LYS A 333 6.61 3.55 13.60
C LYS A 333 7.62 4.65 13.22
N ARG A 334 7.36 5.88 13.67
CA ARG A 334 8.29 7.00 13.57
C ARG A 334 9.17 7.04 14.82
N ALA A 335 10.44 7.34 14.64
CA ALA A 335 11.40 7.50 15.73
C ALA A 335 12.36 8.66 15.44
N SER A 336 13.08 9.09 16.47
CA SER A 336 14.05 10.18 16.35
C SER A 336 15.28 9.72 15.58
N LEU A 337 15.64 10.46 14.54
CA LEU A 337 16.90 10.39 13.82
C LEU A 337 17.80 11.54 14.31
N SER A 338 19.01 11.23 14.79
CA SER A 338 19.99 12.24 15.17
C SER A 338 20.97 12.51 14.04
N LEU A 339 21.27 13.78 13.74
CA LEU A 339 22.31 14.09 12.75
C LEU A 339 23.72 13.87 13.32
N ASP A 340 23.89 13.99 14.64
CA ASP A 340 25.17 13.74 15.30
C ASP A 340 25.63 12.29 15.14
N THR A 341 24.69 11.33 15.17
CA THR A 341 25.01 9.91 14.96
C THR A 341 25.46 9.63 13.53
N ILE A 342 24.84 10.30 12.54
CA ILE A 342 25.27 10.21 11.13
C ILE A 342 26.70 10.76 10.98
N LEU A 343 26.97 11.94 11.57
CA LEU A 343 28.28 12.59 11.48
C LEU A 343 29.39 11.81 12.22
N ALA A 344 29.05 11.09 13.29
CA ALA A 344 29.98 10.26 14.06
C ALA A 344 30.40 8.97 13.34
N LEU A 345 29.62 8.50 12.37
CA LEU A 345 29.92 7.31 11.56
C LEU A 345 30.89 7.59 10.40
N ARG A 346 31.35 8.84 10.23
CA ARG A 346 32.33 9.18 9.19
C ARG A 346 33.63 8.41 9.39
N ALA A 347 34.26 8.04 8.28
CA ALA A 347 35.59 7.44 8.35
C ALA A 347 36.57 8.47 8.95
N THR A 348 37.04 8.19 10.16
CA THR A 348 38.18 8.88 10.76
C THR A 348 39.45 8.30 10.17
N ALA A 349 40.41 9.14 9.79
CA ALA A 349 41.68 8.75 9.19
C ALA A 349 42.50 7.70 10.01
N GLU A 350 42.13 7.45 11.27
CA GLU A 350 42.77 6.49 12.16
C GLU A 350 42.19 5.06 12.12
N LYS A 351 41.10 4.79 11.37
CA LYS A 351 40.51 3.43 11.24
C LYS A 351 41.05 2.64 10.03
N GLU A 352 42.23 3.01 9.52
CA GLU A 352 42.89 2.26 8.45
C GLU A 352 43.82 1.18 9.01
N GLU A 353 43.24 0.10 9.51
CA GLU A 353 43.81 -1.22 9.29
C GLU A 353 42.80 -2.04 8.50
N VAL A 354 43.17 -2.33 7.25
CA VAL A 354 42.38 -3.15 6.32
C VAL A 354 42.73 -4.61 6.59
N PRO A 355 41.80 -5.47 7.04
CA PRO A 355 42.03 -6.91 6.97
C PRO A 355 42.04 -7.34 5.50
N GLN A 356 43.24 -7.49 4.95
CA GLN A 356 43.49 -8.20 3.71
C GLN A 356 43.31 -9.69 3.99
N ASP A 357 42.12 -10.24 3.76
CA ASP A 357 41.94 -11.65 3.33
C ASP A 357 40.46 -11.99 3.11
N LEU A 358 39.95 -11.71 1.91
CA LEU A 358 38.77 -12.39 1.36
C LEU A 358 38.96 -12.65 -0.13
N LYS A 359 39.96 -13.46 -0.46
CA LYS A 359 39.86 -14.40 -1.60
C LYS A 359 39.44 -15.75 -1.02
N ARG A 360 38.15 -16.10 -1.09
CA ARG A 360 37.68 -17.49 -0.99
C ARG A 360 36.28 -17.63 -1.59
N GLU A 361 36.31 -18.15 -2.81
CA GLU A 361 35.37 -19.08 -3.46
C GLU A 361 33.89 -18.71 -3.57
N GLU A 362 33.54 -18.23 -4.77
CA GLU A 362 32.21 -18.36 -5.36
C GLU A 362 31.89 -19.85 -5.61
N LYS A 363 31.22 -20.54 -4.69
CA LYS A 363 30.31 -21.67 -5.00
C LYS A 363 29.19 -21.80 -3.98
N HIS A 364 27.97 -21.89 -4.52
CA HIS A 364 26.70 -22.35 -3.94
C HIS A 364 25.78 -21.35 -3.20
N GLY A 365 24.60 -21.11 -3.82
CA GLY A 365 23.31 -21.05 -3.13
C GLY A 365 22.90 -19.70 -2.54
N LEU A 366 22.01 -19.00 -3.25
CA LEU A 366 21.24 -17.85 -2.75
C LEU A 366 20.59 -18.13 -1.38
N PRO A 367 20.91 -17.36 -0.32
CA PRO A 367 20.05 -17.22 0.83
C PRO A 367 19.21 -15.95 0.67
N PHE A 368 17.94 -16.16 0.34
CA PHE A 368 16.88 -15.19 0.61
C PHE A 368 16.90 -14.85 2.11
N LEU A 369 16.85 -13.56 2.45
CA LEU A 369 16.84 -12.98 3.80
C LEU A 369 16.24 -13.91 4.88
N THR A 370 17.07 -14.65 5.60
CA THR A 370 16.68 -15.45 6.78
C THR A 370 16.93 -14.67 8.05
N GLU A 371 15.84 -14.46 8.80
CA GLU A 371 15.73 -14.79 10.24
C GLU A 371 16.96 -14.53 11.11
N ALA A 372 17.22 -13.26 11.42
CA ALA A 372 18.00 -12.90 12.61
C ALA A 372 17.53 -11.53 13.10
N GLU A 373 16.40 -11.53 13.79
CA GLU A 373 15.99 -10.60 14.87
C GLU A 373 14.48 -10.75 15.14
N CYS A 374 14.10 -11.96 15.57
CA CYS A 374 12.86 -12.23 16.28
C CYS A 374 13.16 -13.30 17.34
N ASP A 375 14.05 -13.00 18.28
CA ASP A 375 14.22 -13.84 19.48
C ASP A 375 14.34 -12.97 20.73
N VAL A 376 13.20 -12.76 21.38
CA VAL A 376 13.13 -12.46 22.80
C VAL A 376 12.21 -13.49 23.45
N LYS A 377 12.86 -14.56 23.90
CA LYS A 377 12.58 -15.38 25.09
C LYS A 377 11.13 -15.87 25.28
N ARG A 378 10.89 -17.13 24.94
CA ARG A 378 10.01 -18.01 25.73
C ARG A 378 10.75 -19.30 26.05
N ASP A 379 11.37 -19.32 27.22
CA ASP A 379 11.67 -20.57 27.92
C ASP A 379 10.88 -20.57 29.22
N ASN A 380 9.97 -21.55 29.35
CA ASN A 380 9.69 -22.24 30.60
C ASN A 380 9.11 -23.62 30.27
N HIS A 381 10.05 -24.53 30.04
CA HIS A 381 10.13 -25.88 30.60
C HIS A 381 8.87 -26.44 31.29
N ILE A 382 8.19 -27.38 30.62
CA ILE A 382 7.53 -28.51 31.30
C ILE A 382 7.97 -29.76 30.56
N LYS A 383 8.84 -30.55 31.21
CA LYS A 383 9.18 -31.91 30.79
C LYS A 383 8.09 -32.84 31.30
N GLU A 384 7.33 -33.41 30.39
CA GLU A 384 6.59 -34.66 30.61
C GLU A 384 7.54 -35.82 30.29
N GLU A 385 7.92 -36.58 31.31
CA GLU A 385 8.41 -37.95 31.13
C GLU A 385 7.49 -38.90 31.90
N ASP A 386 6.72 -39.67 31.13
CA ASP A 386 6.09 -40.93 31.53
C ASP A 386 7.11 -41.85 32.18
N HIS A 387 6.85 -42.44 33.35
CA HIS A 387 7.35 -43.76 33.75
C HIS A 387 6.41 -44.44 34.76
N LYS A 388 5.80 -45.56 34.30
CA LYS A 388 5.38 -46.79 35.00
C LYS A 388 5.05 -46.76 36.50
N ARG A 389 3.81 -47.20 36.81
CA ARG A 389 3.39 -47.80 38.11
C ARG A 389 4.28 -48.99 38.52
N PRO A 390 4.34 -49.32 39.82
CA PRO A 390 3.45 -50.37 40.31
C PRO A 390 2.78 -50.09 41.67
N ASN A 391 1.70 -50.86 41.89
CA ASN A 391 0.91 -51.03 43.10
C ASN A 391 1.74 -51.32 44.37
N ASN A 392 1.33 -50.84 45.54
CA ASN A 392 0.65 -51.70 46.54
C ASN A 392 0.20 -50.94 47.82
N ALA A 393 -1.03 -51.27 48.24
CA ALA A 393 -1.55 -51.54 49.58
C ALA A 393 -1.19 -50.70 50.82
N THR A 394 -2.24 -50.53 51.64
CA THR A 394 -2.34 -50.34 53.12
C THR A 394 -2.84 -48.94 53.52
N GLN A 395 -4.16 -48.70 53.62
CA GLN A 395 -5.08 -49.02 54.73
C GLN A 395 -4.79 -48.27 56.05
N SER A 396 -5.83 -47.60 56.58
CA SER A 396 -6.03 -47.16 57.98
C SER A 396 -5.26 -45.88 58.40
N HIS A 397 -5.71 -44.93 59.24
CA HIS A 397 -6.94 -44.64 60.01
C HIS A 397 -6.69 -43.34 60.82
N ILE A 398 -7.75 -42.75 61.42
CA ILE A 398 -7.77 -41.78 62.55
C ILE A 398 -7.52 -40.30 62.17
N MET A 399 -8.55 -39.43 62.07
CA MET A 399 -9.40 -38.79 63.11
C MET A 399 -8.74 -37.64 63.89
N ASP A 400 -9.42 -36.49 63.79
CA ASP A 400 -9.78 -35.52 64.83
C ASP A 400 -8.72 -34.99 65.80
N THR A 401 -8.58 -33.66 65.83
CA THR A 401 -9.04 -32.76 66.92
C THR A 401 -8.48 -31.37 66.66
N GLN A 402 -9.33 -30.39 66.34
CA GLN A 402 -10.01 -29.47 67.27
C GLN A 402 -9.13 -28.39 67.90
N PHE A 403 -9.69 -27.17 67.79
CA PHE A 403 -9.73 -26.08 68.77
C PHE A 403 -8.74 -24.90 68.70
N LYS A 404 -9.33 -23.77 68.25
CA LYS A 404 -9.51 -22.47 68.95
C LYS A 404 -8.28 -21.56 69.18
N ASN A 405 -8.39 -20.34 68.62
CA ASN A 405 -8.72 -19.11 69.36
C ASN A 405 -8.90 -17.97 68.31
N GLU A 406 -10.11 -17.42 68.17
CA GLU A 406 -10.57 -16.17 68.83
C GLU A 406 -9.80 -14.92 68.39
N THR A 407 -10.32 -14.19 67.39
CA THR A 407 -11.00 -12.89 67.62
C THR A 407 -11.93 -12.57 66.45
#